data_AF-A0A817YGW2-F1
#
_entry.id   AF-A0A817YGW2-F1
#
_cell.length_a   1.000
_cell.length_b   1.000
_cell.length_c   1.000
_cell.angle_alpha   90.00
_cell.angle_beta   90.00
_cell.angle_gamma   90.00
#
_symmetry.space_group_name_H-M   'P 1'
#
loop_
_entity.id
_entity.type
_entity.pdbx_description
1 polymer ?
#
loop_
_entity_poly.entity_id
_entity_poly.type
_entity_poly.pdbx_seq_one_letter_code
_entity_poly.pdbx_strand_id
1 'polypeptide(L)' 'MFTYWFDATSAHYIFTRLILLALLLLFNKNDESLLTYLNEDGMSIEPGWYCPIIPTVLVNDARSIGTGYSTDMPSCNPLT' A
#
# COMPACT_ATOMS: atom_id res chain seq x y z
N MET A 1 -7.52 -18.24 21.68
CA MET A 1 -7.77 -16.80 21.86
C MET A 1 -6.57 -16.08 21.28
N PHE A 2 -6.68 -15.58 20.05
CA PHE A 2 -5.52 -15.08 19.30
C PHE A 2 -5.45 -13.55 19.40
N THR A 3 -4.45 -13.06 20.12
CA THR A 3 -4.16 -11.62 20.33
C THR A 3 -2.95 -11.21 19.49
N TYR A 4 -3.07 -11.16 18.17
CA TYR A 4 -1.91 -10.88 17.30
C TYR A 4 -1.67 -9.38 17.02
N TRP A 5 -2.71 -8.52 17.04
CA TRP A 5 -2.56 -7.08 16.77
C TRP A 5 -2.66 -6.19 18.01
N PHE A 6 -3.25 -6.70 19.10
CA PHE A 6 -3.52 -5.91 20.30
C PHE A 6 -2.31 -5.77 21.22
N ASP A 7 -1.25 -6.56 20.98
CA ASP A 7 0.02 -6.48 21.73
C ASP A 7 1.07 -5.60 21.01
N ALA A 8 0.63 -4.74 20.09
CA ALA A 8 1.51 -3.75 19.50
C ALA A 8 1.85 -2.67 20.54
N THR A 9 3.13 -2.35 20.70
CA THR A 9 3.60 -1.29 21.61
C THR A 9 3.12 0.09 21.15
N SER A 10 3.09 1.08 22.05
CA SER A 10 2.72 2.46 21.67
C SER A 10 3.60 3.01 20.55
N ALA A 11 3.00 3.77 19.62
CA ALA A 11 3.66 4.27 18.41
C ALA A 11 4.96 5.04 18.65
N HIS A 12 5.11 5.72 19.80
CA HIS A 12 6.34 6.42 20.17
C HIS A 12 7.56 5.50 20.37
N TYR A 13 7.34 4.20 20.59
CA TYR A 13 8.38 3.20 20.79
C TYR A 13 8.57 2.28 19.58
N ILE A 14 7.78 2.46 18.52
CA ILE A 14 7.87 1.68 17.29
C ILE A 14 8.50 2.55 16.21
N PHE A 15 9.50 1.99 15.53
CA PHE A 15 10.18 2.65 14.41
C PHE A 15 9.89 1.86 13.14
N THR A 16 9.59 2.58 12.06
CA THR A 16 9.40 1.99 10.73
C THR A 16 10.35 2.66 9.74
N ARG A 17 10.82 1.88 8.77
CA ARG A 17 11.62 2.38 7.66
C ARG A 17 11.16 1.70 6.38
N LEU A 18 11.18 2.43 5.28
CA LEU A 18 10.94 1.87 3.96
C LEU A 18 11.95 0.76 3.68
N ILE A 19 11.42 -0.41 3.31
CA ILE A 19 12.22 -1.52 2.84
C ILE A 19 12.74 -1.17 1.44
N LEU A 20 14.01 -1.48 1.16
CA LEU A 20 14.65 -1.21 -0.13
C LEU A 20 13.86 -1.79 -1.32
N LEU A 21 13.18 -2.92 -1.10
CA LEU A 21 12.36 -3.60 -2.09
C LEU A 21 11.16 -2.75 -2.55
N ALA A 22 10.51 -2.03 -1.63
CA ALA A 22 9.35 -1.19 -1.96
C ALA A 22 9.76 -0.03 -2.87
N LEU A 23 10.86 0.65 -2.56
CA LEU A 23 11.32 1.84 -3.28
C LEU A 23 12.06 1.53 -4.59
N LEU A 24 12.74 0.40 -4.70
CA LEU A 24 13.63 0.12 -5.84
C LEU A 24 13.05 -0.89 -6.83
N LEU A 25 12.25 -1.84 -6.34
CA LEU A 25 11.76 -2.98 -7.12
C LEU A 25 10.26 -2.91 -7.40
N LEU A 26 9.46 -2.29 -6.54
CA LEU A 26 8.02 -2.15 -6.81
C LEU A 26 7.67 -0.82 -7.49
N PHE A 27 8.25 0.30 -7.05
CA PHE A 27 7.95 1.62 -7.60
C PHE A 27 9.17 2.20 -8.31
N ASN A 28 9.21 2.10 -9.64
CA ASN A 28 10.31 2.63 -10.41
C ASN A 28 10.27 4.16 -10.44
N LYS A 29 11.39 4.81 -10.10
CA LYS A 29 11.49 6.28 -10.11
C LYS A 29 11.23 6.89 -11.49
N ASN A 30 11.48 6.14 -12.56
CA ASN A 30 11.20 6.62 -13.92
C ASN A 30 9.69 6.78 -14.18
N ASP A 31 8.86 5.96 -13.53
CA ASP A 31 7.41 5.95 -13.70
C ASP A 31 6.74 7.08 -12.91
N GLU A 32 7.48 7.76 -12.02
CA GLU A 32 7.00 8.90 -11.23
C GLU A 32 6.45 10.02 -12.12
N SER A 33 7.07 10.24 -13.28
CA SER A 33 6.63 11.25 -14.26
C SER A 33 5.29 10.93 -14.96
N LEU A 34 4.87 9.66 -14.93
CA LEU A 34 3.61 9.20 -15.53
C LEU A 34 2.43 9.27 -14.56
N LEU A 35 2.71 9.45 -13.26
CA LEU A 35 1.69 9.50 -12.21
C LEU A 35 0.96 10.85 -12.23
N THR A 36 -0.36 10.79 -12.13
CA THR A 36 -1.20 11.98 -12.04
C THR A 36 -1.35 12.40 -10.58
N TYR A 37 -0.52 13.35 -10.15
CA TYR A 37 -0.58 13.96 -8.82
C TYR A 37 -1.85 14.80 -8.67
N LEU A 38 -2.53 14.64 -7.55
CA LEU A 38 -3.71 15.45 -7.21
C LEU A 38 -3.25 16.76 -6.57
N ASN A 39 -4.04 17.83 -6.73
CA ASN A 39 -3.76 19.12 -6.10
C ASN A 39 -4.91 19.47 -5.14
N GLU A 40 -4.59 19.68 -3.87
CA GLU A 40 -5.52 20.16 -2.85
C GLU A 40 -4.97 21.47 -2.26
N ASP A 41 -5.80 22.52 -2.23
CA ASP A 41 -5.45 23.86 -1.72
C ASP A 41 -4.15 24.46 -2.28
N GLY A 42 -3.83 24.14 -3.53
CA GLY A 42 -2.62 24.63 -4.23
C GLY A 42 -1.35 23.85 -3.88
N MET A 43 -1.43 22.79 -3.08
CA MET A 43 -0.33 21.86 -2.83
C MET A 43 -0.55 20.55 -3.59
N SER A 44 0.51 20.06 -4.23
CA SER A 44 0.53 18.73 -4.84
C SER A 44 0.57 17.66 -3.76
N ILE A 45 -0.46 16.82 -3.69
CA ILE A 45 -0.59 15.68 -2.78
C ILE A 45 -0.26 14.38 -3.52
N GLU A 46 -0.52 13.23 -2.90
CA GLU A 46 -0.29 11.93 -3.52
C GLU A 46 -1.05 11.74 -4.86
N PRO A 47 -0.52 10.91 -5.77
CA PRO A 47 -1.22 10.57 -7.00
C PRO A 47 -2.45 9.71 -6.70
N GLY A 48 -3.43 9.75 -7.61
CA GLY A 48 -4.66 8.98 -7.44
C GLY A 48 -4.44 7.46 -7.33
N TRP A 49 -3.35 6.93 -7.91
CA TRP A 49 -2.91 5.55 -7.73
C TRP A 49 -1.42 5.46 -8.09
N TYR A 50 -0.71 4.53 -7.45
CA TYR A 50 0.66 4.16 -7.84
C TYR A 50 0.64 2.96 -8.77
N CYS A 51 1.60 2.90 -9.69
CA CYS A 51 1.77 1.76 -10.61
C CYS A 51 2.95 0.89 -10.15
N PRO A 52 2.71 -0.16 -9.34
CA PRO A 52 3.76 -1.12 -9.00
C PRO A 52 4.03 -2.09 -10.16
N ILE A 53 5.27 -2.61 -10.25
CA ILE A 53 5.65 -3.62 -11.28
C ILE A 53 4.80 -4.90 -11.17
N ILE A 54 4.40 -5.28 -9.97
CA ILE A 54 3.54 -6.45 -9.68
C ILE A 54 2.25 -5.94 -9.03
N PRO A 55 1.07 -6.50 -9.34
CA PRO A 55 -0.18 -6.13 -8.68
C PRO A 55 -0.13 -6.42 -7.18
N THR A 56 0.17 -5.40 -6.38
CA THR A 56 0.33 -5.49 -4.91
C THR A 56 -0.96 -5.87 -4.19
N VAL A 57 -2.12 -5.55 -4.79
CA VAL A 57 -3.45 -5.94 -4.31
C VAL A 57 -3.59 -7.46 -4.23
N LEU A 58 -3.00 -8.19 -5.18
CA LEU A 58 -2.98 -9.65 -5.17
C LEU A 58 -1.97 -10.21 -4.17
N VAL A 59 -0.88 -9.49 -3.88
CA VAL A 59 0.19 -9.99 -3.00
C VAL A 59 -0.18 -9.82 -1.52
N ASN A 60 -0.82 -8.71 -1.15
CA ASN A 60 -1.03 -8.34 0.26
C ASN A 60 -2.45 -8.58 0.80
N ASP A 61 -3.30 -9.30 0.05
CA ASP A 61 -4.75 -9.33 0.25
C ASP A 61 -5.39 -7.94 0.09
N ALA A 62 -6.70 -7.89 -0.15
CA ALA A 62 -7.46 -6.65 -0.11
C ALA A 62 -8.85 -6.88 0.50
N ARG A 63 -9.11 -6.19 1.62
CA ARG A 63 -10.39 -6.28 2.33
C ARG A 63 -10.94 -4.89 2.62
N SER A 64 -12.15 -4.63 2.16
CA SER A 64 -12.84 -3.37 2.44
C SER A 64 -14.35 -3.59 2.54
N ILE A 65 -14.99 -2.79 3.40
CA ILE A 65 -16.45 -2.78 3.56
C ILE A 65 -16.88 -1.32 3.41
N GLY A 66 -17.65 -1.05 2.36
CA GLY A 66 -18.28 0.24 2.11
C GLY A 66 -19.80 0.16 2.26
N THR A 67 -20.46 1.31 2.09
CA THR A 67 -21.93 1.37 2.04
C THR A 67 -22.43 0.80 0.71
N GLY A 68 -23.00 -0.40 0.75
CA GLY A 68 -23.58 -1.08 -0.42
C GLY A 68 -22.61 -1.93 -1.24
N TYR A 69 -21.32 -1.95 -0.89
CA TYR A 69 -20.28 -2.74 -1.57
C TYR A 69 -19.32 -3.34 -0.56
N SER A 70 -18.85 -4.57 -0.82
CA SER A 70 -17.81 -5.24 -0.03
C SER A 70 -16.78 -5.86 -0.96
N THR A 71 -15.50 -5.69 -0.64
CA THR A 71 -14.39 -6.33 -1.35
C THR A 71 -13.68 -7.28 -0.40
N ASP A 72 -13.54 -8.54 -0.80
CA ASP A 72 -12.75 -9.54 -0.07
C ASP A 72 -11.94 -10.32 -1.10
N MET A 73 -10.61 -10.14 -1.06
CA MET A 73 -9.68 -10.67 -2.04
C MET A 73 -8.47 -11.28 -1.33
N PRO A 74 -8.23 -12.60 -1.51
CA PRO A 74 -7.14 -13.30 -0.84
C PRO A 74 -5.78 -13.08 -1.53
N SER A 75 -4.70 -13.26 -0.77
CA SER A 75 -3.33 -13.14 -1.23
C SER A 75 -2.95 -14.32 -2.11
N CYS A 76 -2.25 -14.01 -3.18
CA CYS A 76 -1.64 -14.96 -4.11
C CYS A 76 -0.12 -14.84 -4.06
N ASN A 77 0.54 -15.99 -4.19
CA ASN A 77 1.99 -16.03 -4.31
C ASN A 77 2.38 -15.62 -5.74
N PRO A 78 3.23 -14.58 -5.92
CA PRO A 78 3.62 -14.11 -7.25
C PRO A 78 4.59 -15.05 -8.01
N LEU A 79 5.07 -16.12 -7.38
CA LEU A 79 6.09 -17.02 -7.93
C LEU A 79 5.57 -18.42 -8.34
N THR A 80 4.29 -18.72 -8.12
CA THR A 80 3.67 -19.98 -8.55
C THR A 80 3.28 -19.97 -10.01
#